data_AF-A0A4Q3RT66-F1
#
_entry.id   AF-A0A4Q3RT66-F1
#
_cell.length_a   1.000
_cell.length_b   1.000
_cell.length_c   1.000
_cell.angle_alpha   90.00
_cell.angle_beta   90.00
_cell.angle_gamma   90.00
#
_symmetry.space_group_name_H-M   'P 1'
#
loop_
_entity.id
_entity.type
_entity.pdbx_description
1 polymer ?
#
loop_
_entity_poly.entity_id
_entity_poly.type
_entity_poly.pdbx_seq_one_letter_code
_entity_poly.pdbx_strand_id
1 'polypeptide(L)'
;VDKDVNTLVFPNLASGNITYNILKELGGADAIGPVLLGLKKPVHVLQLGSSVHSIVNMALVAVVDAQIKCKNLPTEEIVKRSPWWKRFKKVSRDM
;
A
#
# COMPACT_ATOMS: atom_id res chain seq x y z
N VAL A 1 -1.49 -23.99 23.30
CA VAL A 1 -0.14 -23.40 23.37
C VAL A 1 0.63 -23.70 22.08
N ASP A 2 0.24 -24.72 21.33
CA ASP A 2 0.72 -24.97 19.96
C ASP A 2 -0.30 -24.51 18.91
N LYS A 3 -0.27 -23.23 18.55
CA LYS A 3 -1.00 -22.72 17.37
C LYS A 3 -0.02 -22.08 16.43
N ASP A 4 -0.16 -22.35 15.15
CA ASP A 4 0.63 -21.68 14.11
C ASP A 4 0.32 -20.18 14.13
N VAL A 5 1.36 -19.37 14.35
CA VAL A 5 1.26 -17.91 14.38
C VAL A 5 1.81 -17.36 13.08
N ASN A 6 1.01 -16.53 12.40
CA ASN A 6 1.40 -15.84 11.17
C ASN A 6 1.37 -14.30 11.30
N THR A 7 0.88 -13.77 12.42
CA THR A 7 0.67 -12.34 12.62
C THR A 7 1.15 -11.92 14.01
N LEU A 8 2.03 -10.92 14.07
CA LEU A 8 2.54 -10.33 15.31
C LEU A 8 1.91 -8.94 15.51
N VAL A 9 1.24 -8.74 16.65
CA VAL A 9 0.66 -7.45 17.04
C VAL A 9 1.48 -6.86 18.18
N PHE A 10 1.96 -5.64 18.00
CA PHE A 10 2.86 -4.97 18.94
C PHE A 10 2.13 -3.93 19.79
N PRO A 11 2.54 -3.73 21.06
CA PRO A 11 1.88 -2.79 21.97
C PRO A 11 2.08 -1.32 21.58
N ASN A 12 3.14 -1.00 20.82
CA ASN A 12 3.42 0.35 20.35
C ASN A 12 4.33 0.35 19.10
N LEU A 13 4.48 1.53 18.48
CA LEU A 13 5.29 1.72 17.28
C LEU A 13 6.77 1.39 17.48
N ALA A 14 7.34 1.70 18.64
CA ALA A 14 8.75 1.45 18.92
C ALA A 14 9.07 -0.06 18.92
N SER A 15 8.28 -0.85 19.66
CA SER A 15 8.42 -2.31 19.69
C SER A 15 8.22 -2.96 18.32
N GLY A 16 7.25 -2.47 17.53
CA GLY A 16 7.03 -2.93 16.16
C GLY A 16 8.19 -2.60 15.23
N ASN A 17 8.67 -1.36 15.24
CA ASN A 17 9.78 -0.91 14.38
C ASN A 17 11.11 -1.60 14.72
N ILE A 18 11.41 -1.78 16.01
CA ILE A 18 12.62 -2.50 16.45
C ILE A 18 12.56 -3.94 15.94
N THR A 19 11.44 -4.64 16.19
CA THR A 19 11.28 -6.04 15.77
C THR A 19 11.31 -6.18 14.25
N TYR A 20 10.64 -5.26 13.53
CA TYR A 20 10.65 -5.22 12.07
C TYR A 20 12.08 -5.09 11.51
N ASN A 21 12.89 -4.17 12.03
CA ASN A 21 14.26 -4.00 11.57
C ASN A 21 15.13 -5.21 11.91
N ILE A 22 14.99 -5.79 13.10
CA ILE A 22 15.70 -7.01 13.47
C ILE A 22 15.35 -8.16 12.51
N LEU A 23 14.07 -8.37 12.22
CA LEU A 23 13.62 -9.40 11.29
C LEU A 23 14.09 -9.15 9.85
N LYS A 24 14.14 -7.88 9.44
CA LYS A 24 14.67 -7.52 8.12
C LYS A 24 16.16 -7.85 7.97
N GLU A 25 16.96 -7.56 9.00
CA GLU A 25 18.41 -7.79 8.95
C GLU A 25 18.78 -9.27 9.19
N LEU A 26 18.07 -9.96 10.11
CA LEU A 26 18.41 -11.32 10.52
C LEU A 26 17.57 -12.41 9.85
N GLY A 27 16.33 -12.09 9.45
CA GLY A 27 15.35 -13.07 9.00
C GLY A 27 15.55 -13.58 7.58
N GLY A 28 16.49 -13.00 6.82
CA GLY A 28 16.82 -13.42 5.46
C GLY A 28 15.65 -13.35 4.47
N ALA A 29 14.55 -12.71 4.85
CA ALA A 29 13.32 -12.60 4.08
C ALA A 29 13.12 -11.15 3.62
N ASP A 30 12.52 -10.98 2.44
CA ASP A 30 12.25 -9.66 1.89
C ASP A 30 11.14 -8.96 2.68
N ALA A 31 11.51 -7.84 3.29
CA ALA A 31 10.58 -6.96 3.98
C ALA A 31 9.79 -6.10 2.99
N ILE A 32 8.48 -6.31 2.88
CA ILE A 32 7.57 -5.50 2.06
C ILE A 32 6.76 -4.57 2.97
N GLY A 33 6.93 -3.26 2.80
CA GLY A 33 6.18 -2.26 3.56
C GLY A 33 6.86 -0.89 3.61
N PRO A 34 6.29 0.06 4.37
CA PRO A 34 5.10 -0.08 5.21
C PRO A 34 3.79 -0.10 4.39
N VAL A 35 2.85 -0.99 4.76
CA VAL A 35 1.50 -1.06 4.17
C VAL A 35 0.52 -0.29 5.06
N LEU A 36 -0.14 0.71 4.50
CA LEU A 36 -1.13 1.52 5.23
C LEU A 36 -2.49 0.83 5.25
N LEU A 37 -3.08 0.76 6.45
CA LEU A 37 -4.40 0.17 6.70
C LEU A 37 -5.43 1.26 7.05
N GLY A 38 -6.72 0.95 6.90
CA GLY A 38 -7.83 1.82 7.32
C GLY A 38 -8.25 2.92 6.32
N LEU A 39 -7.52 3.11 5.22
CA LEU A 39 -7.88 4.10 4.19
C LEU A 39 -8.98 3.59 3.24
N LYS A 40 -9.87 4.51 2.82
CA LYS A 40 -10.98 4.22 1.88
C LYS A 40 -10.50 3.82 0.48
N LYS A 41 -9.33 4.30 0.06
CA LYS A 41 -8.69 3.98 -1.22
C LYS A 41 -7.31 3.37 -0.96
N PRO A 42 -6.79 2.53 -1.87
CA PRO A 42 -5.47 1.94 -1.77
C PRO A 42 -4.41 3.04 -1.92
N VAL A 43 -3.81 3.44 -0.80
CA VAL A 43 -2.74 4.43 -0.77
C VAL A 43 -1.66 3.91 0.15
N HIS A 44 -0.44 3.84 -0.36
CA HIS A 44 0.74 3.42 0.40
C HIS A 44 1.85 4.45 0.20
N VAL A 45 2.72 4.56 1.20
CA VAL A 45 3.82 5.52 1.22
C VAL A 45 5.13 4.76 1.10
N LEU A 46 5.97 5.20 0.17
CA LEU A 46 7.33 4.70 -0.01
C LEU A 46 8.33 5.60 0.70
N GLN A 47 9.43 5.01 1.15
CA GLN A 47 10.56 5.75 1.70
C GLN A 47 11.43 6.31 0.58
N LEU A 48 12.04 7.48 0.82
CA LEU A 48 13.05 8.02 -0.08
C LEU A 48 14.25 7.06 -0.13
N GLY A 49 14.75 6.76 -1.33
CA GLY A 49 15.81 5.76 -1.52
C GLY A 49 15.32 4.31 -1.60
N SER A 50 14.00 4.06 -1.68
CA SER A 50 13.47 2.71 -1.93
C SER A 50 14.04 2.13 -3.22
N SER A 51 14.42 0.85 -3.19
CA SER A 51 14.90 0.14 -4.38
C SER A 51 13.78 -0.02 -5.40
N VAL A 52 14.14 -0.19 -6.68
CA VAL A 52 13.17 -0.48 -7.75
C VAL A 52 12.29 -1.68 -7.40
N HIS A 53 12.89 -2.72 -6.82
CA HIS A 53 12.17 -3.91 -6.37
C HIS A 53 11.10 -3.58 -5.32
N SER A 54 11.43 -2.76 -4.32
CA SER A 54 10.46 -2.32 -3.30
C SER A 54 9.33 -1.48 -3.90
N ILE A 55 9.63 -0.63 -4.88
CA ILE A 55 8.62 0.20 -5.56
C ILE A 55 7.63 -0.70 -6.31
N VAL A 56 8.14 -1.68 -7.06
CA VAL A 56 7.32 -2.64 -7.80
C VAL A 56 6.45 -3.46 -6.84
N ASN A 57 7.03 -4.00 -5.77
CA ASN A 57 6.27 -4.77 -4.79
C ASN A 57 5.14 -3.96 -4.14
N MET A 58 5.41 -2.70 -3.75
CA MET A 58 4.38 -1.84 -3.18
C MET A 58 3.30 -1.43 -4.18
N ALA A 59 3.66 -1.27 -5.46
CA ALA A 59 2.67 -1.04 -6.52
C ALA A 59 1.75 -2.26 -6.69
N LEU A 60 2.31 -3.48 -6.66
CA LEU A 60 1.52 -4.72 -6.72
C LEU A 60 0.58 -4.84 -5.53
N VAL A 61 1.06 -4.57 -4.31
CA VAL A 61 0.22 -4.54 -3.11
C VAL A 61 -0.94 -3.55 -3.27
N ALA A 62 -0.67 -2.34 -3.77
CA ALA A 62 -1.71 -1.33 -4.01
C ALA A 62 -2.77 -1.79 -5.03
N VAL A 63 -2.37 -2.49 -6.09
CA VAL A 63 -3.29 -3.05 -7.10
C VAL A 63 -4.18 -4.12 -6.48
N VAL A 64 -3.61 -5.03 -5.70
CA VAL A 64 -4.39 -6.08 -5.00
C VAL A 64 -5.37 -5.44 -4.01
N ASP A 65 -4.91 -4.47 -3.23
CA ASP A 65 -5.77 -3.70 -2.32
C ASP A 65 -6.91 -3.00 -3.05
N ALA A 66 -6.64 -2.43 -4.24
CA ALA A 66 -7.66 -1.82 -5.09
C ALA A 66 -8.70 -2.84 -5.54
N GLN A 67 -8.26 -4.01 -6.02
CA GLN A 67 -9.14 -5.07 -6.47
C GLN A 67 -10.04 -5.57 -5.35
N ILE A 68 -9.51 -5.71 -4.12
CA ILE A 68 -10.29 -6.17 -2.96
C ILE A 68 -11.29 -5.11 -2.50
N LYS A 69 -10.87 -3.84 -2.40
CA LYS A 69 -11.71 -2.75 -1.86
C LYS A 69 -12.70 -2.18 -2.87
N CYS A 70 -12.40 -2.25 -4.17
CA CYS A 70 -13.21 -1.63 -5.23
C CYS A 70 -14.03 -2.62 -6.06
N LYS A 71 -14.21 -3.88 -5.61
CA LYS A 71 -14.99 -4.93 -6.32
C LYS A 71 -16.36 -4.48 -6.84
N ASN A 72 -16.99 -3.53 -6.15
CA ASN A 72 -18.40 -3.19 -6.36
C ASN A 72 -18.63 -1.92 -7.21
N LEU A 73 -17.58 -1.30 -7.77
CA LEU A 73 -17.71 -0.10 -8.59
C LEU A 73 -16.79 -0.18 -9.81
N PRO A 74 -17.31 -0.06 -11.06
CA PRO A 74 -16.46 -0.03 -12.23
C PRO A 74 -15.46 1.12 -12.16
N THR A 75 -14.18 0.83 -12.40
CA THR A 75 -13.07 1.80 -12.29
C THR A 75 -13.36 3.09 -13.06
N GLU A 76 -13.97 2.96 -14.24
CA GLU A 76 -14.38 4.07 -15.09
C GLU A 76 -15.36 5.03 -14.40
N GLU A 77 -16.25 4.50 -13.58
CA GLU A 77 -17.25 5.28 -12.87
C GLU A 77 -16.64 6.04 -11.69
N ILE A 78 -15.72 5.41 -10.95
CA ILE A 78 -14.93 6.06 -9.89
C ILE A 78 -14.09 7.20 -10.48
N VAL A 79 -13.44 6.94 -11.62
CA VAL A 79 -12.58 7.91 -12.31
C VAL A 79 -13.38 9.10 -12.83
N LYS A 80 -14.54 8.86 -13.49
CA LYS A 80 -15.43 9.93 -13.97
C LYS A 80 -15.98 10.82 -12.84
N ARG A 81 -16.22 10.23 -11.65
CA ARG A 81 -16.70 10.97 -10.46
C ARG A 81 -15.61 11.84 -9.81
N SER A 82 -14.32 11.57 -10.07
CA SER A 82 -13.22 12.32 -9.48
C SER A 82 -13.17 13.77 -10.00
N PRO A 83 -13.22 14.79 -9.12
CA PRO A 83 -13.06 16.20 -9.50
C PRO A 83 -11.73 16.46 -10.22
N TRP A 84 -10.67 15.75 -9.81
CA TRP A 84 -9.33 15.90 -10.36
C TRP A 84 -9.25 15.41 -11.80
N TRP A 85 -9.96 14.33 -12.15
CA TRP A 85 -9.98 13.77 -13.51
C TRP A 85 -10.81 14.64 -14.47
N LYS A 86 -11.89 15.25 -13.98
CA LYS A 86 -12.64 16.27 -14.74
C LYS A 86 -11.75 17.48 -15.07
N ARG A 87 -10.92 17.91 -14.12
CA ARG A 87 -9.97 19.02 -14.32
C ARG A 87 -8.91 18.67 -15.35
N PHE A 88 -8.35 17.46 -15.29
CA PHE A 88 -7.35 16.97 -16.26
C PHE A 88 -7.90 16.94 -17.70
N LYS A 89 -9.14 16.44 -17.89
CA LYS A 89 -9.84 16.42 -19.19
C LYS A 89 -10.28 17.79 -19.72
N LYS A 90 -10.29 18.81 -18.87
CA LYS A 90 -10.54 20.19 -19.27
C LYS A 90 -9.24 20.81 -19.80
N VAL A 91 -8.15 20.67 -19.06
CA VAL A 91 -6.82 21.17 -19.46
C VAL A 91 -6.36 20.59 -20.79
N SER A 92 -6.59 19.30 -21.06
CA SER A 92 -6.23 18.67 -22.34
C SER A 92 -7.09 19.11 -23.54
N ARG A 93 -8.21 19.80 -23.29
CA ARG A 93 -9.17 20.27 -24.31
C ARG A 93 -8.96 21.74 -24.66
N ASP A 94 -8.32 22.48 -23.75
CA ASP A 94 -8.01 23.90 -23.85
C ASP A 94 -6.57 24.13 -24.40
N MET A 95 -5.90 23.07 -24.85
CA MET A 95 -4.55 23.03 -25.44
C MET A 95 -4.63 22.58 -26.89
#